data_AF-A0A066RHB7-F1
#
_entry.id   AF-A0A066RHB7-F1
#
_cell.length_a   1.000
_cell.length_b   1.000
_cell.length_c   1.000
_cell.angle_alpha   90.00
_cell.angle_beta   90.00
_cell.angle_gamma   90.00
#
_symmetry.space_group_name_H-M   'P 1'
#
loop_
_entity.id
_entity.type
_entity.pdbx_description
1 polymer ?
#
loop_
_entity_poly.entity_id
_entity_poly.type
_entity_poly.pdbx_seq_one_letter_code
_entity_poly.pdbx_strand_id
1 'polypeptide(L)'
;MTTARSQLIIVEATPYYHCVSRCVRRSYLCGYDELTQTSYEHRRDWVEKRLKQIANIFCIDVCAYAIMSNHYHLVLHINTEKAHRLSEHEVIQRWSTLHRAPVLIQRFLKGETSTEAEKNACLAIIQTWRERLCSISWFMRLLNQYIAHEANREDGCTGHFWEGRFKSQALLDEKALAAAMAYVDLNPVRAGISKTPETSDFTSVKARIESLRKDEASAPSLYPFAGNPRNDMPDGLPFRLLDYLELVDWTGR
;
A
#
# COMPACT_ATOMS: atom_id res chain seq x y z
N MET A 1 27.41 -3.30 -5.84
CA MET A 1 27.41 -2.26 -4.78
C MET A 1 26.00 -2.11 -4.25
N THR A 2 25.82 -2.04 -2.93
CA THR A 2 24.51 -1.73 -2.30
C THR A 2 24.20 -0.25 -2.49
N THR A 3 23.19 0.07 -3.31
CA THR A 3 22.71 1.43 -3.55
C THR A 3 22.04 2.01 -2.30
N ALA A 4 22.23 3.31 -2.05
CA ALA A 4 21.68 3.98 -0.87
C ALA A 4 20.14 4.05 -0.92
N ARG A 5 19.49 4.04 0.25
CA ARG A 5 18.03 3.93 0.40
C ARG A 5 17.24 5.07 -0.27
N SER A 6 17.81 6.27 -0.32
CA SER A 6 17.23 7.44 -1.00
C SER A 6 17.28 7.34 -2.52
N GLN A 7 18.04 6.39 -3.08
CA GLN A 7 18.27 6.25 -4.52
C GLN A 7 17.49 5.07 -5.13
N LEU A 8 16.77 4.28 -4.33
CA LEU A 8 15.96 3.15 -4.83
C LEU A 8 14.55 3.56 -5.26
N ILE A 9 14.07 4.71 -4.77
CA ILE A 9 12.77 5.29 -5.10
C ILE A 9 13.03 6.69 -5.61
N ILE A 10 12.93 6.85 -6.93
CA ILE A 10 13.16 8.08 -7.67
C ILE A 10 11.83 8.40 -8.36
N VAL A 11 11.06 9.31 -7.76
CA VAL A 11 9.71 9.64 -8.23
C VAL A 11 9.76 10.28 -9.61
N GLU A 12 10.84 10.99 -9.91
CA GLU A 12 11.12 11.63 -11.19
C GLU A 12 11.30 10.62 -12.33
N ALA A 13 11.70 9.38 -12.02
CA ALA A 13 11.85 8.31 -13.00
C ALA A 13 10.52 7.57 -13.23
N THR A 14 9.78 7.30 -12.15
CA THR A 14 8.42 6.74 -12.21
C THR A 14 7.74 6.89 -10.85
N PRO A 15 6.42 7.15 -10.80
CA PRO A 15 5.65 7.10 -9.56
C PRO A 15 5.22 5.67 -9.17
N TYR A 16 5.46 4.65 -10.01
CA TYR A 16 4.96 3.28 -9.81
C TYR A 16 6.03 2.31 -9.31
N TYR A 17 5.70 1.55 -8.27
CA TYR A 17 6.62 0.58 -7.65
C TYR A 17 5.93 -0.72 -7.25
N HIS A 18 6.56 -1.84 -7.57
CA HIS A 18 6.24 -3.14 -7.01
C HIS A 18 7.00 -3.36 -5.71
N CYS A 19 6.29 -3.60 -4.61
CA CYS A 19 6.84 -3.78 -3.28
C CYS A 19 6.51 -5.18 -2.72
N VAL A 20 7.45 -5.77 -2.00
CA VAL A 20 7.31 -7.13 -1.41
C VAL A 20 7.89 -7.17 -0.01
N SER A 21 7.15 -7.71 0.95
CA SER A 21 7.66 -8.04 2.29
C SER A 21 7.40 -9.50 2.60
N ARG A 22 8.41 -10.19 3.16
CA ARG A 22 8.36 -11.63 3.51
C ARG A 22 8.74 -11.83 4.97
N CYS A 23 7.94 -12.62 5.69
CA CYS A 23 8.19 -12.95 7.09
C CYS A 23 9.32 -13.98 7.22
N VAL A 24 10.02 -13.98 8.36
CA VAL A 24 11.11 -14.94 8.61
C VAL A 24 10.62 -16.37 8.46
N ARG A 25 11.52 -17.28 8.07
CA ARG A 25 11.19 -18.69 7.90
C ARG A 25 10.52 -19.24 9.17
N ARG A 26 9.36 -19.91 8.99
CA ARG A 26 8.49 -20.44 10.06
C ARG A 26 7.72 -19.40 10.89
N SER A 27 7.88 -18.10 10.65
CA SER A 27 6.81 -17.16 11.01
C SER A 27 5.72 -17.31 9.96
N TYR A 28 4.50 -17.63 10.40
CA TYR A 28 3.34 -17.64 9.52
C TYR A 28 2.80 -16.22 9.46
N LEU A 29 2.90 -15.58 8.28
CA LEU A 29 2.16 -14.35 8.05
C LEU A 29 0.67 -14.67 8.10
N CYS A 30 0.28 -15.72 7.37
CA CYS A 30 -1.05 -16.32 7.30
C CYS A 30 -0.90 -17.82 7.01
N GLY A 31 -2.00 -18.57 6.98
CA GLY A 31 -1.97 -20.00 6.63
C GLY A 31 -2.02 -20.94 7.81
N TYR A 32 -1.97 -22.24 7.52
CA TYR A 32 -2.03 -23.30 8.53
C TYR A 32 -0.63 -23.83 8.85
N ASP A 33 -0.29 -23.87 10.13
CA ASP A 33 0.91 -24.51 10.63
C ASP A 33 0.62 -25.96 11.02
N GLU A 34 1.06 -26.91 10.19
CA GLU A 34 0.89 -28.34 10.43
C GLU A 34 1.64 -28.82 11.68
N LEU A 35 2.73 -28.16 12.09
CA LEU A 35 3.51 -28.59 13.25
C LEU A 35 2.81 -28.25 14.56
N THR A 36 2.27 -27.03 14.66
CA THR A 36 1.55 -26.57 15.86
C THR A 36 0.04 -26.77 15.77
N GLN A 37 -0.46 -27.29 14.64
CA GLN A 37 -1.89 -27.46 14.34
C GLN A 37 -2.69 -26.14 14.46
N THR A 38 -2.04 -25.00 14.23
CA THR A 38 -2.61 -23.67 14.43
C THR A 38 -2.90 -23.00 13.08
N SER A 39 -4.09 -22.41 12.95
CA SER A 39 -4.46 -21.61 11.79
C SER A 39 -4.20 -20.12 12.05
N TYR A 40 -3.51 -19.49 11.11
CA TYR A 40 -3.24 -18.05 11.06
C TYR A 40 -3.94 -17.38 9.87
N GLU A 41 -4.86 -18.07 9.20
CA GLU A 41 -5.57 -17.52 8.03
C GLU A 41 -6.35 -16.23 8.34
N HIS A 42 -6.83 -16.07 9.58
CA HIS A 42 -7.50 -14.85 10.04
C HIS A 42 -6.61 -13.60 9.94
N ARG A 43 -5.28 -13.75 9.97
CA ARG A 43 -4.34 -12.64 9.81
C ARG A 43 -4.44 -11.97 8.43
N ARG A 44 -4.92 -12.66 7.38
CA ARG A 44 -5.09 -12.03 6.04
C ARG A 44 -6.03 -10.83 6.10
N ASP A 45 -7.13 -10.98 6.81
CA ASP A 45 -8.11 -9.91 7.02
C ASP A 45 -7.50 -8.73 7.78
N TRP A 46 -6.66 -8.99 8.79
CA TRP A 46 -5.96 -7.94 9.52
C TRP A 46 -5.01 -7.14 8.62
N VAL A 47 -4.23 -7.86 7.81
CA VAL A 47 -3.29 -7.27 6.87
C VAL A 47 -4.03 -6.42 5.83
N GLU A 48 -5.12 -6.95 5.25
CA GLU A 48 -5.90 -6.25 4.23
C GLU A 48 -6.58 -4.99 4.80
N LYS A 49 -7.23 -5.10 5.97
CA LYS A 49 -7.84 -3.95 6.66
C LYS A 49 -6.81 -2.88 6.98
N ARG A 50 -5.63 -3.28 7.47
CA ARG A 50 -4.55 -2.33 7.76
C ARG A 50 -4.02 -1.66 6.50
N LEU A 51 -3.83 -2.41 5.42
CA LEU A 51 -3.42 -1.88 4.11
C LEU A 51 -4.40 -0.81 3.63
N LYS A 52 -5.71 -1.13 3.62
CA LYS A 52 -6.78 -0.21 3.22
C LYS A 52 -6.81 1.04 4.11
N GLN A 53 -6.64 0.88 5.43
CA GLN A 53 -6.57 2.01 6.36
C GLN A 53 -5.40 2.95 6.06
N ILE A 54 -4.19 2.42 5.85
CA ILE A 54 -3.01 3.23 5.56
C ILE A 54 -3.13 3.91 4.18
N ALA A 55 -3.66 3.21 3.18
CA ALA A 55 -3.91 3.76 1.84
C ALA A 55 -4.84 4.99 1.88
N ASN A 56 -5.87 4.97 2.73
CA ASN A 56 -6.77 6.12 2.88
C ASN A 56 -6.12 7.34 3.56
N ILE A 57 -5.09 7.11 4.38
CA ILE A 57 -4.37 8.16 5.11
C ILE A 57 -3.30 8.81 4.23
N PHE A 58 -2.54 7.98 3.51
CA PHE A 58 -1.40 8.39 2.69
C PHE A 58 -1.82 8.98 1.33
N CYS A 59 -0.88 9.68 0.70
CA CYS A 59 -0.92 10.03 -0.72
C CYS A 59 -0.17 8.97 -1.55
N ILE A 60 -0.46 7.71 -1.24
CA ILE A 60 0.02 6.52 -1.95
C ILE A 60 -1.21 5.72 -2.33
N ASP A 61 -1.40 5.47 -3.62
CA ASP A 61 -2.53 4.70 -4.11
C ASP A 61 -2.12 3.23 -4.30
N VAL A 62 -3.03 2.31 -4.00
CA VAL A 62 -2.80 0.86 -4.16
C VAL A 62 -3.34 0.44 -5.52
N CYS A 63 -2.45 0.15 -6.47
CA CYS A 63 -2.82 -0.29 -7.82
C CYS A 63 -3.24 -1.77 -7.81
N ALA A 64 -2.44 -2.61 -7.13
CA ALA A 64 -2.71 -4.03 -6.96
C ALA A 64 -2.13 -4.56 -5.63
N TYR A 65 -2.70 -5.64 -5.10
CA TYR A 65 -2.16 -6.37 -3.95
C TYR A 65 -2.50 -7.87 -4.00
N ALA A 66 -1.67 -8.68 -3.35
CA ALA A 66 -1.96 -10.06 -3.01
C ALA A 66 -1.32 -10.41 -1.67
N ILE A 67 -2.12 -10.96 -0.74
CA ILE A 67 -1.66 -11.39 0.58
C ILE A 67 -1.51 -12.91 0.58
N MET A 68 -0.27 -13.38 0.70
CA MET A 68 0.12 -14.79 0.68
C MET A 68 0.39 -15.30 2.10
N SER A 69 0.64 -16.60 2.25
CA SER A 69 0.88 -17.24 3.55
C SER A 69 2.14 -16.76 4.27
N ASN A 70 3.20 -16.37 3.55
CA ASN A 70 4.47 -15.93 4.15
C ASN A 70 5.00 -14.59 3.59
N HIS A 71 4.26 -13.94 2.70
CA HIS A 71 4.64 -12.66 2.15
C HIS A 71 3.41 -11.95 1.59
N TYR A 72 3.56 -10.69 1.22
CA TYR A 72 2.56 -9.99 0.43
C TYR A 72 3.24 -9.19 -0.67
N HIS A 73 2.50 -8.95 -1.74
CA HIS A 73 2.90 -8.12 -2.87
C HIS A 73 1.98 -6.90 -2.95
N LEU A 74 2.55 -5.73 -3.24
CA LEU A 74 1.83 -4.48 -3.52
C LEU A 74 2.36 -3.86 -4.79
N VAL A 75 1.49 -3.30 -5.62
CA VAL A 75 1.84 -2.31 -6.65
C VAL A 75 1.30 -0.98 -6.17
N LEU A 76 2.19 0.00 -6.00
CA LEU A 76 1.90 1.29 -5.39
C LEU A 76 2.18 2.42 -6.37
N HIS A 77 1.37 3.47 -6.28
CA HIS A 77 1.52 4.73 -7.00
C HIS A 77 1.80 5.88 -6.02
N ILE A 78 2.85 6.65 -6.25
CA ILE A 78 3.18 7.84 -5.47
C ILE A 78 2.42 9.04 -6.05
N ASN A 79 1.38 9.48 -5.35
CA ASN A 79 0.53 10.58 -5.82
C ASN A 79 1.00 11.92 -5.25
N THR A 80 2.08 12.45 -5.84
CA THR A 80 2.68 13.74 -5.45
C THR A 80 1.66 14.87 -5.59
N GLU A 81 0.88 14.86 -6.67
CA GLU A 81 -0.18 15.84 -6.94
C GLU A 81 -1.21 15.90 -5.81
N LYS A 82 -1.69 14.73 -5.34
CA LYS A 82 -2.58 14.66 -4.16
C LYS A 82 -1.91 15.25 -2.93
N ALA A 83 -0.63 14.98 -2.69
CA ALA A 83 0.07 15.59 -1.56
C ALA A 83 0.30 17.10 -1.72
N HIS A 84 0.54 17.63 -2.92
CA HIS A 84 0.67 19.07 -3.11
C HIS A 84 -0.64 19.83 -2.89
N ARG A 85 -1.78 19.20 -3.22
CA ARG A 85 -3.11 19.79 -3.03
C ARG A 85 -3.58 19.85 -1.58
N LEU A 86 -3.00 19.06 -0.65
CA LEU A 86 -3.47 19.08 0.74
C LEU A 86 -3.15 20.44 1.40
N SER A 87 -4.11 21.00 2.11
CA SER A 87 -3.85 22.08 3.07
C SER A 87 -3.01 21.59 4.25
N GLU A 88 -2.41 22.52 5.00
CA GLU A 88 -1.68 22.22 6.24
C GLU A 88 -2.57 21.45 7.23
N HIS A 89 -3.84 21.85 7.34
CA HIS A 89 -4.82 21.22 8.21
C HIS A 89 -5.07 19.76 7.82
N GLU A 90 -5.22 19.46 6.53
CA GLU A 90 -5.41 18.10 6.04
C GLU A 90 -4.17 17.22 6.27
N VAL A 91 -2.97 17.78 6.10
CA VAL A 91 -1.72 17.05 6.42
C VAL A 91 -1.66 16.70 7.90
N ILE A 92 -1.98 17.66 8.78
CA ILE A 92 -2.01 17.42 10.23
C ILE A 92 -3.06 16.36 10.56
N GLN A 93 -4.28 16.47 10.02
CA GLN A 93 -5.36 15.53 10.28
C GLN A 93 -4.98 14.10 9.85
N ARG A 94 -4.47 13.94 8.63
CA ARG A 94 -4.03 12.64 8.10
C ARG A 94 -2.93 12.03 8.97
N TRP A 95 -1.88 12.82 9.26
CA TRP A 95 -0.75 12.33 10.05
C TRP A 95 -1.16 11.97 11.49
N SER A 96 -2.10 12.74 12.05
CA SER A 96 -2.59 12.56 13.43
C SER A 96 -3.43 11.30 13.63
N THR A 97 -3.97 10.73 12.55
CA THR A 97 -4.65 9.41 12.59
C THR A 97 -3.70 8.28 13.01
N LEU A 98 -2.39 8.45 12.79
CA LEU A 98 -1.37 7.42 13.06
C LEU A 98 -0.40 7.81 14.17
N HIS A 99 -0.28 9.11 14.48
CA HIS A 99 0.70 9.63 15.41
C HIS A 99 0.12 10.74 16.28
N ARG A 100 0.62 10.90 17.50
CA ARG A 100 0.22 12.03 18.34
C ARG A 100 0.86 13.33 17.82
N ALA A 101 0.04 14.37 17.63
CA ALA A 101 0.53 15.69 17.26
C ALA A 101 1.34 16.34 18.41
N PRO A 102 2.52 16.94 18.14
CA PRO A 102 3.26 17.72 19.13
C PRO A 102 2.45 18.91 19.67
N VAL A 103 2.75 19.35 20.89
CA VAL A 103 2.07 20.49 21.54
C VAL A 103 2.08 21.74 20.65
N LEU A 104 3.20 22.00 19.97
CA LEU A 104 3.33 23.12 19.05
C LEU A 104 2.29 23.07 17.91
N ILE A 105 2.07 21.89 17.31
CA ILE A 105 1.05 21.69 16.26
C ILE A 105 -0.36 21.80 16.84
N GLN A 106 -0.59 21.34 18.07
CA GLN A 106 -1.88 21.52 18.74
C GLN A 106 -2.21 23.00 18.96
N ARG A 107 -1.22 23.81 19.36
CA ARG A 107 -1.36 25.27 19.46
C ARG A 107 -1.61 25.91 18.10
N PHE A 108 -0.92 25.45 17.06
CA PHE A 108 -1.13 25.92 15.68
C PHE A 108 -2.58 25.71 15.22
N LEU A 109 -3.15 24.53 15.45
CA LEU A 109 -4.55 24.22 15.11
C LEU A 109 -5.56 25.11 15.85
N LYS A 110 -5.20 25.62 17.03
CA LYS A 110 -6.06 26.52 17.83
C LYS A 110 -5.82 28.01 17.53
N GLY A 111 -4.89 28.34 16.63
CA GLY A 111 -4.48 29.73 16.38
C GLY A 111 -3.68 30.36 17.54
N GLU A 112 -3.13 29.55 18.44
CA GLU A 112 -2.41 29.99 19.65
C GLU A 112 -0.90 30.21 19.42
N THR A 113 -0.41 30.09 18.18
CA THR A 113 0.98 30.41 17.82
C THR A 113 1.13 31.92 17.61
N SER A 114 1.84 32.58 18.51
CA SER A 114 1.89 34.05 18.61
C SER A 114 3.09 34.64 17.89
N THR A 115 4.17 33.87 17.73
CA THR A 115 5.41 34.35 17.10
C THR A 115 5.59 33.79 15.69
N GLU A 116 6.30 34.54 14.85
CA GLU A 116 6.65 34.08 13.51
C GLU A 116 7.57 32.84 13.54
N ALA A 117 8.45 32.75 14.55
CA ALA A 117 9.29 31.58 14.77
C ALA A 117 8.47 30.31 15.08
N GLU A 118 7.43 30.41 15.91
CA GLU A 118 6.52 29.29 16.19
C GLU A 118 5.79 28.82 14.94
N LYS A 119 5.27 29.77 14.12
CA LYS A 119 4.57 29.46 12.87
C LYS A 119 5.50 28.75 11.88
N ASN A 120 6.71 29.28 11.68
CA ASN A 120 7.70 28.68 10.78
C ASN A 120 8.12 27.28 11.24
N ALA A 121 8.29 27.06 12.55
CA ALA A 121 8.56 25.73 13.09
C ALA A 121 7.39 24.76 12.84
N CYS A 122 6.13 25.21 12.94
CA CYS A 122 4.97 24.39 12.58
C CYS A 122 4.99 24.01 11.10
N LEU A 123 5.18 25.00 10.21
CA LEU A 123 5.21 24.78 8.76
C LEU A 123 6.31 23.79 8.36
N ALA A 124 7.49 23.88 8.97
CA ALA A 124 8.58 22.92 8.72
C ALA A 124 8.22 21.47 9.14
N ILE A 125 7.54 21.31 10.29
CA ILE A 125 7.05 20.00 10.74
C ILE A 125 5.97 19.46 9.78
N ILE A 126 5.02 20.30 9.40
CA ILE A 126 3.92 19.94 8.50
C ILE A 126 4.46 19.55 7.12
N GLN A 127 5.41 20.31 6.60
CA GLN A 127 6.08 19.99 5.33
C GLN A 127 6.79 18.62 5.40
N THR A 128 7.49 18.34 6.50
CA THR A 128 8.08 17.02 6.73
C THR A 128 7.01 15.92 6.72
N TRP A 129 5.84 16.15 7.30
CA TRP A 129 4.74 15.16 7.28
C TRP A 129 4.15 14.97 5.89
N ARG A 130 4.03 16.04 5.11
CA ARG A 130 3.58 15.98 3.71
C ARG A 130 4.48 15.07 2.87
N GLU A 131 5.80 15.23 2.99
CA GLU A 131 6.79 14.37 2.33
C GLU A 131 6.66 12.90 2.77
N ARG A 132 6.41 12.67 4.07
CA ARG A 132 6.21 11.32 4.61
C ARG A 132 4.92 10.66 4.11
N LEU A 133 3.84 11.42 3.94
CA LEU A 133 2.56 10.93 3.40
C LEU A 133 2.68 10.47 1.93
N CYS A 134 3.70 10.92 1.19
CA CYS A 134 4.05 10.41 -0.15
C CYS A 134 5.21 9.40 -0.17
N SER A 135 5.68 8.93 0.99
CA SER A 135 6.85 8.05 1.04
C SER A 135 6.43 6.59 1.15
N ILE A 136 6.73 5.78 0.11
CA ILE A 136 6.60 4.32 0.16
C ILE A 136 7.34 3.74 1.36
N SER A 137 8.52 4.27 1.70
CA SER A 137 9.28 3.82 2.87
C SER A 137 8.52 4.03 4.19
N TRP A 138 7.76 5.13 4.33
CA TRP A 138 6.92 5.34 5.51
C TRP A 138 5.66 4.49 5.47
N PHE A 139 5.02 4.38 4.31
CA PHE A 139 3.87 3.51 4.09
C PHE A 139 4.17 2.06 4.50
N MET A 140 5.23 1.49 3.91
CA MET A 140 5.66 0.11 4.18
C MET A 140 6.08 -0.08 5.62
N ARG A 141 6.72 0.93 6.24
CA ARG A 141 7.11 0.86 7.65
C ARG A 141 5.89 0.74 8.57
N LEU A 142 4.88 1.57 8.39
CA LEU A 142 3.70 1.58 9.26
C LEU A 142 2.81 0.36 9.05
N LEU A 143 2.81 -0.21 7.84
CA LEU A 143 2.16 -1.49 7.55
C LEU A 143 2.90 -2.64 8.24
N ASN A 144 4.20 -2.77 7.97
CA ASN A 144 5.02 -3.86 8.50
C ASN A 144 5.16 -3.83 10.02
N GLN A 145 5.28 -2.64 10.62
CA GLN A 145 5.36 -2.51 12.07
C GLN A 145 4.08 -2.98 12.75
N TYR A 146 2.91 -2.61 12.21
CA TYR A 146 1.63 -3.05 12.76
C TYR A 146 1.50 -4.57 12.71
N ILE A 147 1.74 -5.18 11.54
CA ILE A 147 1.62 -6.63 11.36
C ILE A 147 2.59 -7.37 12.27
N ALA A 148 3.86 -6.94 12.34
CA ALA A 148 4.85 -7.57 13.20
C ALA A 148 4.48 -7.46 14.69
N HIS A 149 3.93 -6.32 15.11
CA HIS A 149 3.50 -6.13 16.48
C HIS A 149 2.31 -7.03 16.84
N GLU A 150 1.29 -7.08 15.99
CA GLU A 150 0.11 -7.91 16.19
C GLU A 150 0.45 -9.41 16.19
N ALA A 151 1.25 -9.86 15.22
CA ALA A 151 1.68 -11.24 15.12
C ALA A 151 2.54 -11.67 16.31
N ASN A 152 3.57 -10.89 16.67
CA ASN A 152 4.41 -11.20 17.83
C ASN A 152 3.60 -11.22 19.15
N ARG A 153 2.61 -10.32 19.28
CA ARG A 153 1.72 -10.28 20.43
C ARG A 153 0.82 -11.51 20.50
N GLU A 154 0.22 -11.91 19.38
CA GLU A 154 -0.60 -13.14 19.30
C GLU A 154 0.24 -14.39 19.57
N ASP A 155 1.46 -14.45 19.02
CA ASP A 155 2.39 -15.57 19.18
C ASP A 155 3.09 -15.58 20.55
N GLY A 156 2.85 -14.58 21.41
CA GLY A 156 3.48 -14.45 22.73
C GLY A 156 5.01 -14.36 22.68
N CYS A 157 5.58 -13.88 21.57
CA CYS A 157 7.02 -13.87 21.33
C CYS A 157 7.57 -12.45 21.12
N THR A 158 8.89 -12.34 21.14
CA THR A 158 9.61 -11.10 20.82
C THR A 158 10.68 -11.38 19.79
N GLY A 159 11.02 -10.40 18.96
CA GLY A 159 12.06 -10.53 17.95
C GLY A 159 11.63 -10.13 16.54
N HIS A 160 12.42 -10.54 15.56
CA HIS A 160 12.22 -10.19 14.15
C HIS A 160 11.13 -11.03 13.50
N PHE A 161 10.06 -10.37 13.06
CA PHE A 161 8.99 -11.00 12.28
C PHE A 161 9.27 -11.02 10.76
N TRP A 162 9.94 -9.98 10.24
CA TRP A 162 10.27 -9.85 8.81
C TRP A 162 11.70 -10.33 8.52
N GLU A 163 11.92 -11.02 7.40
CA GLU A 163 13.27 -11.47 6.96
C GLU A 163 14.26 -10.31 6.84
N GLY A 164 13.74 -9.13 6.56
CA GLY A 164 14.52 -7.92 6.50
C GLY A 164 13.67 -6.77 5.97
N ARG A 165 14.32 -5.92 5.17
CA ARG A 165 13.65 -4.79 4.53
C ARG A 165 12.75 -5.29 3.41
N PHE A 166 11.67 -4.54 3.15
CA PHE A 166 10.87 -4.77 1.95
C PHE A 166 11.73 -4.56 0.70
N LYS A 167 11.41 -5.29 -0.36
CA LYS A 167 11.97 -5.10 -1.70
C LYS A 167 11.10 -4.11 -2.46
N SER A 168 11.70 -3.28 -3.31
CA SER A 168 11.00 -2.37 -4.21
C SER A 168 11.60 -2.41 -5.60
N GLN A 169 10.75 -2.46 -6.62
CA GLN A 169 11.13 -2.43 -8.03
C GLN A 169 10.36 -1.31 -8.73
N ALA A 170 11.07 -0.38 -9.37
CA ALA A 170 10.49 0.69 -10.17
C ALA A 170 9.84 0.10 -11.45
N LEU A 171 8.66 0.61 -11.80
CA LEU A 171 7.90 0.22 -13.00
C LEU A 171 7.92 1.39 -13.98
N LEU A 172 8.79 1.31 -14.99
CA LEU A 172 9.20 2.47 -15.80
C LEU A 172 8.21 2.86 -16.90
N ASP A 173 7.26 1.99 -17.23
CA ASP A 173 6.25 2.24 -18.25
C ASP A 173 4.92 1.53 -17.93
N GLU A 174 3.90 1.84 -18.71
CA GLU A 174 2.55 1.30 -18.60
C GLU A 174 2.49 -0.22 -18.77
N LYS A 175 3.35 -0.81 -19.62
CA LYS A 175 3.41 -2.26 -19.84
C LYS A 175 4.00 -2.96 -18.63
N ALA A 176 5.07 -2.42 -18.06
CA ALA A 176 5.68 -2.89 -16.82
C ALA A 176 4.69 -2.79 -15.66
N LEU A 177 3.91 -1.71 -15.60
CA LEU A 177 2.83 -1.54 -14.62
C LEU A 177 1.76 -2.62 -14.76
N ALA A 178 1.18 -2.79 -15.94
CA ALA A 178 0.15 -3.79 -16.19
C ALA A 178 0.66 -5.22 -15.94
N ALA A 179 1.88 -5.54 -16.38
CA ALA A 179 2.50 -6.85 -16.16
C ALA A 179 2.77 -7.13 -14.67
N ALA A 180 3.22 -6.12 -13.91
CA ALA A 180 3.44 -6.25 -12.47
C ALA A 180 2.11 -6.43 -11.72
N MET A 181 1.08 -5.66 -12.06
CA MET A 181 -0.25 -5.81 -11.48
C MET A 181 -0.82 -7.22 -11.75
N ALA A 182 -0.78 -7.69 -13.00
CA ALA A 182 -1.25 -9.03 -13.37
C ALA A 182 -0.43 -10.12 -12.66
N TYR A 183 0.90 -9.96 -12.55
CA TYR A 183 1.75 -10.88 -11.78
C TYR A 183 1.30 -10.98 -10.31
N VAL A 184 0.97 -9.84 -9.68
CA VAL A 184 0.53 -9.78 -8.28
C VAL A 184 -0.83 -10.44 -8.13
N ASP A 185 -1.80 -10.06 -8.96
CA ASP A 185 -3.17 -10.60 -8.89
C ASP A 185 -3.24 -12.11 -9.15
N LEU A 186 -2.36 -12.63 -10.00
CA LEU A 186 -2.25 -14.07 -10.31
C LEU A 186 -1.37 -14.85 -9.32
N ASN A 187 -0.80 -14.21 -8.30
CA ASN A 187 0.14 -14.88 -7.40
C ASN A 187 -0.49 -16.08 -6.66
N PRO A 188 -1.72 -15.99 -6.10
CA PRO A 188 -2.39 -17.15 -5.50
C PRO A 188 -2.70 -18.28 -6.49
N VAL A 189 -3.02 -17.94 -7.74
CA VAL A 189 -3.32 -18.93 -8.80
C VAL A 189 -2.05 -19.68 -9.18
N ARG A 190 -0.96 -18.95 -9.43
CA ARG A 190 0.35 -19.54 -9.76
C ARG A 190 0.94 -20.38 -8.64
N ALA A 191 0.64 -20.03 -7.39
CA ALA A 191 1.04 -20.81 -6.22
C ALA A 191 0.14 -22.05 -5.98
N GLY A 192 -0.92 -22.26 -6.77
CA GLY A 192 -1.86 -23.36 -6.60
C GLY A 192 -2.79 -23.22 -5.40
N ILE A 193 -2.86 -22.04 -4.78
CA ILE A 193 -3.74 -21.74 -3.63
C ILE A 193 -5.18 -21.55 -4.09
N SER A 194 -5.36 -20.91 -5.25
CA SER A 194 -6.67 -20.66 -5.87
C SER A 194 -6.68 -21.19 -7.29
N LYS A 195 -7.85 -21.61 -7.78
CA LYS A 195 -7.98 -22.12 -9.15
C LYS A 195 -8.14 -21.01 -10.18
N THR A 196 -8.72 -19.87 -9.78
CA THR A 196 -9.04 -18.76 -10.67
C THR A 196 -8.90 -17.40 -9.95
N PRO A 197 -8.80 -16.28 -10.69
CA PRO A 197 -8.77 -14.94 -10.11
C PRO A 197 -10.04 -14.56 -9.31
N GLU A 198 -11.19 -15.12 -9.65
CA GLU A 198 -12.46 -14.91 -8.91
C GLU A 198 -12.44 -15.58 -7.54
N THR A 199 -11.61 -16.61 -7.38
CA THR A 199 -11.49 -17.42 -6.16
C THR A 199 -10.20 -17.13 -5.40
N SER A 200 -9.43 -16.11 -5.80
CA SER A 200 -8.23 -15.66 -5.10
C SER A 200 -8.55 -14.60 -4.04
N ASP A 201 -8.95 -15.09 -2.86
CA ASP A 201 -9.21 -14.24 -1.70
C ASP A 201 -8.02 -13.33 -1.36
N PHE A 202 -8.32 -12.13 -0.83
CA PHE A 202 -7.33 -11.13 -0.43
C PHE A 202 -6.40 -10.68 -1.56
N THR A 203 -6.97 -10.53 -2.76
CA THR A 203 -6.32 -9.93 -3.94
C THR A 203 -7.10 -8.74 -4.47
N SER A 204 -6.41 -7.84 -5.16
CA SER A 204 -7.05 -6.71 -5.84
C SER A 204 -7.96 -7.14 -6.98
N VAL A 205 -7.60 -8.17 -7.76
CA VAL A 205 -8.44 -8.66 -8.88
C VAL A 205 -9.78 -9.16 -8.36
N LYS A 206 -9.79 -9.93 -7.27
CA LYS A 206 -11.04 -10.39 -6.67
C LYS A 206 -11.89 -9.21 -6.20
N ALA A 207 -11.29 -8.25 -5.49
CA ALA A 207 -12.01 -7.05 -5.05
C ALA A 207 -12.60 -6.25 -6.22
N ARG A 208 -11.88 -6.14 -7.34
CA ARG A 208 -12.36 -5.46 -8.56
C ARG A 208 -13.50 -6.21 -9.23
N ILE A 209 -13.43 -7.54 -9.32
CA ILE A 209 -14.49 -8.39 -9.85
C ILE A 209 -15.75 -8.30 -8.98
N GLU A 210 -15.60 -8.31 -7.65
CA GLU A 210 -16.73 -8.16 -6.73
C GLU A 210 -17.42 -6.80 -6.85
N SER A 211 -16.66 -5.71 -6.97
CA SER A 211 -17.22 -4.38 -7.19
C SER A 211 -17.92 -4.27 -8.55
N LEU A 212 -17.36 -4.85 -9.62
CA LEU A 212 -18.03 -4.93 -10.92
C LEU A 212 -19.36 -5.67 -10.85
N ARG A 213 -19.44 -6.78 -10.11
CA ARG A 213 -20.70 -7.53 -9.92
C ARG A 213 -21.76 -6.76 -9.14
N LYS A 214 -21.36 -5.72 -8.41
CA LYS A 214 -22.25 -4.82 -7.65
C LYS A 214 -22.54 -3.51 -8.40
N ASP A 215 -22.14 -3.40 -9.67
CA ASP A 215 -22.23 -2.18 -10.47
C ASP A 215 -21.53 -0.96 -9.82
N GLU A 216 -20.48 -1.21 -9.03
CA GLU A 216 -19.66 -0.16 -8.42
C GLU A 216 -18.59 0.32 -9.42
N ALA A 217 -18.38 1.64 -9.50
CA ALA A 217 -17.42 2.23 -10.43
C ALA A 217 -15.96 1.83 -10.17
N SER A 218 -15.60 1.54 -8.92
CA SER A 218 -14.27 1.07 -8.54
C SER A 218 -14.31 0.32 -7.22
N ALA A 219 -13.37 -0.61 -7.06
CA ALA A 219 -13.13 -1.27 -5.79
C ALA A 219 -12.67 -0.27 -4.70
N PRO A 220 -13.25 -0.32 -3.50
CA PRO A 220 -12.87 0.57 -2.40
C PRO A 220 -11.39 0.47 -2.05
N SER A 221 -10.76 1.62 -1.77
CA SER A 221 -9.34 1.73 -1.38
C SER A 221 -8.31 1.22 -2.43
N LEU A 222 -8.74 0.97 -3.67
CA LEU A 222 -7.87 0.69 -4.81
C LEU A 222 -7.82 1.90 -5.75
N TYR A 223 -6.67 2.11 -6.38
CA TYR A 223 -6.52 3.13 -7.40
C TYR A 223 -7.45 2.79 -8.59
N PRO A 224 -8.37 3.69 -8.98
CA PRO A 224 -9.36 3.40 -10.02
C PRO A 224 -8.69 3.29 -11.38
N PHE A 225 -9.34 2.61 -12.32
CA PHE A 225 -8.95 2.63 -13.73
C PHE A 225 -9.56 3.86 -14.38
N ALA A 226 -8.74 4.68 -15.04
CA ALA A 226 -9.19 5.91 -15.70
C ALA A 226 -9.40 5.76 -17.22
N GLY A 227 -9.12 4.59 -17.80
CA GLY A 227 -9.31 4.30 -19.23
C GLY A 227 -8.02 4.42 -20.02
N ASN A 228 -8.09 4.72 -21.32
CA ASN A 228 -6.89 4.93 -22.13
C ASN A 228 -6.37 6.37 -22.01
N PRO A 229 -5.04 6.60 -22.10
CA PRO A 229 -4.46 7.95 -22.02
C PRO A 229 -5.11 8.94 -22.99
N ARG A 230 -5.53 10.09 -22.46
CA ARG A 230 -6.12 11.23 -23.20
C ARG A 230 -5.91 12.54 -22.44
N ASN A 231 -6.05 13.68 -23.11
CA ASN A 231 -5.77 15.01 -22.52
C ASN A 231 -6.55 15.30 -21.22
N ASP A 232 -7.81 14.87 -21.13
CA ASP A 232 -8.69 15.08 -19.94
C ASP A 232 -8.98 13.75 -19.22
N MET A 233 -7.93 13.00 -18.93
CA MET A 233 -8.06 11.73 -18.20
C MET A 233 -8.25 11.98 -16.69
N PRO A 234 -9.24 11.34 -16.04
CA PRO A 234 -9.34 11.35 -14.58
C PRO A 234 -8.08 10.78 -13.92
N ASP A 235 -7.85 11.15 -12.66
CA ASP A 235 -6.78 10.54 -11.84
C ASP A 235 -7.04 9.02 -11.69
N GLY A 236 -6.13 8.19 -12.18
CA GLY A 236 -6.27 6.74 -12.16
C GLY A 236 -5.23 6.00 -13.00
N LEU A 237 -5.38 4.67 -13.04
CA LEU A 237 -4.55 3.78 -13.85
C LEU A 237 -4.81 4.02 -15.35
N PRO A 238 -3.76 4.04 -16.17
CA PRO A 238 -3.84 4.39 -17.60
C PRO A 238 -4.33 3.24 -18.49
N PHE A 239 -5.27 2.44 -17.99
CA PHE A 239 -5.88 1.35 -18.75
C PHE A 239 -7.39 1.28 -18.49
N ARG A 240 -8.12 0.57 -19.35
CA ARG A 240 -9.51 0.18 -19.07
C ARG A 240 -9.52 -1.06 -18.18
N LEU A 241 -10.42 -1.10 -17.19
CA LEU A 241 -10.56 -2.25 -16.29
C LEU A 241 -10.87 -3.55 -17.06
N LEU A 242 -11.72 -3.49 -18.08
CA LEU A 242 -12.06 -4.68 -18.89
C LEU A 242 -10.84 -5.23 -19.63
N ASP A 243 -10.06 -4.36 -20.29
CA ASP A 243 -8.85 -4.76 -21.01
C ASP A 243 -7.81 -5.35 -20.04
N TYR A 244 -7.71 -4.82 -18.81
CA TYR A 244 -6.86 -5.38 -17.75
C TYR A 244 -7.34 -6.77 -17.29
N LEU A 245 -8.65 -6.95 -17.09
CA LEU A 245 -9.20 -8.26 -16.68
C LEU A 245 -9.02 -9.31 -17.77
N GLU A 246 -9.13 -8.93 -19.05
CA GLU A 246 -8.82 -9.81 -20.18
C GLU A 246 -7.34 -10.23 -20.17
N LEU A 247 -6.42 -9.30 -19.93
CA LEU A 247 -5.00 -9.61 -19.74
C LEU A 247 -4.78 -10.60 -18.59
N VAL A 248 -5.44 -10.41 -17.45
CA VAL A 248 -5.34 -11.32 -16.30
C VAL A 248 -5.87 -12.72 -16.63
N ASP A 249 -7.01 -12.82 -17.34
CA ASP A 249 -7.57 -14.11 -17.74
C ASP A 249 -6.65 -14.84 -18.73
N TRP A 250 -6.12 -14.14 -19.74
CA TRP A 250 -5.19 -14.71 -20.73
C TRP A 250 -3.86 -15.17 -20.12
N THR A 251 -3.38 -14.49 -19.08
CA THR A 251 -2.11 -14.82 -18.42
C THR A 251 -2.24 -15.78 -17.24
N GLY A 252 -3.46 -16.01 -16.77
CA GLY A 252 -3.78 -16.90 -15.66
C GLY A 252 -4.20 -18.32 -16.07
N ARG A 253 -4.52 -18.53 -17.36
CA ARG A 253 -4.83 -19.84 -17.97
C ARG A 253 -3.62 -20.40 -18.69
#